data_AF-A0A7J2YZU3-F1
#
_entry.id   AF-A0A7J2YZU3-F1
#
_cell.length_a   1.000
_cell.length_b   1.000
_cell.length_c   1.000
_cell.angle_alpha   90.00
_cell.angle_beta   90.00
_cell.angle_gamma   90.00
#
_symmetry.space_group_name_H-M   'P 1'
#
loop_
_entity.id
_entity.type
_entity.pdbx_description
1 polymer ?
#
loop_
_entity_poly.entity_id
_entity_poly.type
_entity_poly.pdbx_seq_one_letter_code
_entity_poly.pdbx_strand_id
1 'polypeptide(L)'
;MEFFDVIKKRHSIRAFVPRPIEESKIKQILEAANSSPSAGNLQAYKIFLVQDEKRKRDLALASLAQSFVAEAPIVLVFCADPEASGKK
;
A
#
# COMPACT_ATOMS: atom_id res chain seq x y z
N MET A 1 -18.02 13.65 -2.66
CA MET A 1 -18.55 12.27 -2.67
C MET A 1 -18.55 11.82 -1.23
N GLU A 2 -19.68 11.32 -0.74
CA GLU A 2 -19.80 10.90 0.65
C GLU A 2 -19.06 9.57 0.88
N PHE A 3 -18.68 9.31 2.13
CA PHE A 3 -17.89 8.13 2.49
C PHE A 3 -18.49 6.81 1.96
N PHE A 4 -19.80 6.61 2.13
CA PHE A 4 -20.47 5.38 1.70
C PHE A 4 -20.55 5.23 0.18
N ASP A 5 -20.48 6.31 -0.60
CA ASP A 5 -20.41 6.23 -2.05
C ASP A 5 -19.04 5.73 -2.52
N VAL A 6 -17.96 6.13 -1.84
CA VAL A 6 -16.60 5.61 -2.08
C VAL A 6 -16.57 4.10 -1.90
N ILE A 7 -17.17 3.61 -0.81
CA ILE A 7 -17.22 2.17 -0.50
C ILE A 7 -17.98 1.39 -1.57
N LYS A 8 -19.10 1.94 -2.08
CA LYS A 8 -19.90 1.27 -3.12
C LYS A 8 -19.22 1.26 -4.49
N LYS A 9 -18.48 2.32 -4.83
CA LYS A 9 -17.85 2.47 -6.15
C LYS A 9 -16.48 1.81 -6.27
N ARG A 10 -15.77 1.58 -5.14
CA ARG A 10 -14.42 0.99 -5.18
C ARG A 10 -14.43 -0.41 -5.81
N HIS A 11 -13.43 -0.66 -6.64
CA HIS A 11 -13.13 -1.97 -7.22
C HIS A 11 -11.62 -2.09 -7.47
N SER A 12 -11.12 -3.30 -7.66
CA SER A 12 -9.69 -3.52 -7.89
C SER A 12 -9.32 -3.09 -9.32
N ILE A 13 -8.29 -2.24 -9.43
CA ILE A 13 -7.72 -1.80 -10.71
C ILE A 13 -6.47 -2.63 -10.99
N ARG A 14 -6.34 -3.12 -12.23
CA ARG A 14 -5.19 -3.92 -12.71
C ARG A 14 -4.60 -3.41 -14.02
N ALA A 15 -4.95 -2.20 -14.42
CA ALA A 15 -4.39 -1.52 -15.59
C ALA A 15 -4.14 -0.07 -15.19
N PHE A 16 -2.89 0.36 -15.31
CA PHE A 16 -2.44 1.67 -14.82
C PHE A 16 -1.89 2.50 -15.97
N VAL A 17 -2.13 3.80 -15.91
CA VAL A 17 -1.43 4.75 -16.77
C VAL A 17 -0.04 5.04 -16.17
N PRO A 18 1.00 5.29 -16.99
CA PRO A 18 2.34 5.61 -16.52
C PRO A 18 2.43 7.06 -16.03
N ARG A 19 1.56 7.43 -15.08
CA ARG A 19 1.46 8.76 -14.48
C ARG A 19 2.00 8.71 -13.05
N PRO A 20 2.97 9.57 -12.68
CA PRO A 20 3.42 9.66 -11.31
C PRO A 20 2.27 10.13 -10.40
N ILE A 21 2.33 9.71 -9.14
CA ILE A 21 1.39 10.14 -8.10
C ILE A 21 2.03 11.30 -7.33
N GLU A 22 1.25 12.34 -7.06
CA GLU A 22 1.70 13.47 -6.26
C GLU A 22 2.03 13.03 -4.82
N GLU A 23 3.17 13.50 -4.30
CA GLU A 23 3.65 13.12 -2.96
C GLU A 23 2.63 13.41 -1.85
N SER A 24 1.88 14.51 -1.97
CA SER A 24 0.83 14.87 -1.02
C SER A 24 -0.27 13.81 -0.92
N LYS A 25 -0.65 13.17 -2.03
CA LYS A 25 -1.65 12.09 -2.05
C LYS A 25 -1.11 10.83 -1.38
N ILE A 26 0.16 10.51 -1.63
CA ILE A 26 0.85 9.38 -0.99
C ILE A 26 0.88 9.60 0.52
N LYS A 27 1.30 10.78 0.96
CA LYS A 27 1.35 11.14 2.38
C LYS A 27 -0.01 11.02 3.05
N GLN A 28 -1.06 11.54 2.42
CA GLN A 28 -2.43 11.45 2.92
C GLN A 28 -2.90 9.99 3.10
N ILE A 29 -2.53 9.08 2.18
CA ILE A 29 -2.83 7.64 2.30
C ILE A 29 -2.09 7.02 3.49
N LEU A 30 -0.81 7.35 3.67
CA LEU A 30 0.00 6.83 4.78
C LEU A 30 -0.46 7.38 6.14
N GLU A 31 -0.85 8.65 6.21
CA GLU A 31 -1.44 9.26 7.41
C GLU A 31 -2.77 8.58 7.79
N ALA A 32 -3.60 8.24 6.81
CA ALA A 32 -4.82 7.49 7.04
C ALA A 32 -4.55 6.06 7.56
N ALA A 33 -3.51 5.40 7.04
CA ALA A 33 -3.07 4.10 7.55
C ALA A 33 -2.57 4.21 9.01
N ASN A 34 -1.74 5.20 9.33
CA ASN A 34 -1.23 5.45 10.68
C ASN A 34 -2.34 5.79 11.69
N SER A 35 -3.41 6.45 11.23
CA SER A 35 -4.57 6.79 12.08
C SER A 35 -5.49 5.60 12.36
N SER A 36 -5.27 4.44 11.71
CA SER A 36 -6.07 3.24 11.94
C SER A 36 -5.82 2.63 13.32
N PRO A 37 -6.84 2.01 13.95
CA PRO A 37 -6.65 1.37 15.25
C PRO A 37 -5.66 0.20 15.15
N SER A 38 -4.80 0.07 16.16
CA SER A 38 -3.87 -1.06 16.30
C SER A 38 -3.93 -1.64 17.71
N ALA A 39 -3.70 -2.95 17.85
CA ALA A 39 -3.71 -3.62 19.14
C ALA A 39 -2.68 -2.98 20.08
N GLY A 40 -3.12 -2.56 21.28
CA GLY A 40 -2.29 -1.85 22.25
C GLY A 40 -1.70 -0.51 21.75
N ASN A 41 -2.22 0.04 20.65
CA ASN A 41 -1.63 1.16 19.91
C ASN A 41 -0.15 0.94 19.50
N LEU A 42 0.27 -0.32 19.39
CA LEU A 42 1.66 -0.68 19.12
C LEU A 42 2.11 -0.35 17.69
N GLN A 43 1.15 -0.21 16.77
CA GLN A 43 1.42 0.02 15.34
C GLN A 43 2.43 -1.00 14.80
N ALA A 44 2.22 -2.28 15.13
CA ALA A 44 3.14 -3.38 14.86
C ALA A 44 3.14 -3.82 13.39
N TYR A 45 3.32 -2.87 12.48
CA TYR A 45 3.45 -3.09 11.05
C TYR A 45 4.42 -2.07 10.44
N LYS A 46 5.00 -2.42 9.29
CA LYS A 46 5.78 -1.54 8.44
C LYS A 46 5.14 -1.47 7.07
N ILE A 47 5.08 -0.28 6.50
CA ILE A 47 4.63 -0.06 5.12
C ILE A 47 5.84 0.38 4.31
N PHE A 48 6.24 -0.44 3.34
CA PHE A 48 7.31 -0.10 2.41
C PHE A 48 6.70 0.50 1.15
N LEU A 49 7.09 1.72 0.82
CA LEU A 49 6.73 2.38 -0.43
C LEU A 49 7.78 2.06 -1.50
N VAL A 50 7.36 1.38 -2.57
CA VAL A 50 8.24 0.92 -3.65
C VAL A 50 7.90 1.65 -4.95
N GLN A 51 8.84 2.46 -5.41
CA GLN A 51 8.78 3.19 -6.68
C GLN A 51 9.83 2.71 -7.70
N ASP A 52 10.91 2.08 -7.22
CA ASP A 52 11.97 1.57 -8.08
C ASP A 52 11.45 0.50 -9.04
N GLU A 53 11.65 0.73 -10.34
CA GLU A 53 11.12 -0.13 -11.41
C GLU A 53 11.66 -1.55 -11.33
N LYS A 54 12.93 -1.74 -10.94
CA LYS A 54 13.51 -3.08 -10.79
C LYS A 54 12.83 -3.83 -9.64
N ARG A 55 12.73 -3.21 -8.46
CA ARG A 55 12.05 -3.80 -7.31
C ARG A 55 10.57 -4.11 -7.59
N LYS A 56 9.86 -3.24 -8.32
CA LYS A 56 8.47 -3.52 -8.71
C LYS A 56 8.34 -4.75 -9.62
N ARG A 57 9.29 -4.95 -10.57
CA ARG A 57 9.33 -6.17 -11.39
C ARG A 57 9.62 -7.41 -10.57
N ASP A 58 10.57 -7.33 -9.63
CA ASP A 58 10.87 -8.44 -8.71
C ASP A 58 9.64 -8.81 -7.86
N LEU A 59 8.91 -7.80 -7.36
CA LEU A 59 7.64 -8.00 -6.63
C LEU A 59 6.57 -8.63 -7.51
N ALA A 60 6.43 -8.22 -8.77
CA ALA A 60 5.47 -8.82 -9.70
C ALA A 60 5.76 -10.31 -9.92
N LEU A 61 7.03 -10.68 -10.10
CA LEU A 61 7.46 -12.08 -10.21
C LEU A 61 7.15 -12.87 -8.93
N ALA A 62 7.48 -12.31 -7.76
CA ALA A 62 7.16 -12.91 -6.46
C ALA A 62 5.65 -13.02 -6.19
N SER A 63 4.85 -12.19 -6.86
CA SER A 63 3.38 -12.15 -6.74
C SER A 63 2.69 -12.97 -7.83
N LEU A 64 3.18 -14.19 -8.10
CA LEU A 64 2.63 -15.09 -9.14
C LEU A 64 2.65 -14.46 -10.55
N ALA A 65 3.71 -13.72 -10.88
CA ALA A 65 3.88 -13.04 -12.16
C ALA A 65 2.73 -12.06 -12.52
N GLN A 66 2.10 -11.44 -11.53
CA GLN A 66 1.04 -10.44 -11.75
C GLN A 66 1.63 -9.12 -12.30
N SER A 67 1.56 -8.93 -13.62
CA SER A 67 2.21 -7.79 -14.32
C SER A 67 1.78 -6.42 -13.81
N PHE A 68 0.50 -6.27 -13.42
CA PHE A 68 -0.06 -5.01 -12.95
C PHE A 68 0.64 -4.46 -11.70
N VAL A 69 1.35 -5.31 -10.94
CA VAL A 69 2.20 -4.89 -9.81
C VAL A 69 3.40 -4.08 -10.31
N ALA A 70 4.00 -4.47 -11.43
CA ALA A 70 5.10 -3.74 -12.05
C ALA A 70 4.62 -2.46 -12.76
N GLU A 71 3.42 -2.51 -13.36
CA GLU A 71 2.80 -1.39 -14.08
C GLU A 71 2.32 -0.27 -13.16
N ALA A 72 1.95 -0.59 -11.91
CA ALA A 72 1.51 0.40 -10.95
C ALA A 72 2.61 1.46 -10.67
N PRO A 73 2.27 2.76 -10.58
CA PRO A 73 3.27 3.81 -10.33
C PRO A 73 3.91 3.70 -8.94
N ILE A 74 3.21 3.11 -7.97
CA ILE A 74 3.72 2.79 -6.64
C ILE A 74 3.20 1.41 -6.21
N VAL A 75 3.99 0.67 -5.42
CA VAL A 75 3.54 -0.53 -4.72
C VAL A 75 3.76 -0.34 -3.23
N LEU A 76 2.71 -0.53 -2.42
CA LEU A 76 2.80 -0.53 -0.97
C LEU A 76 2.86 -1.99 -0.48
N VAL A 77 3.93 -2.32 0.24
CA VAL A 77 4.10 -3.64 0.85
C VAL A 77 3.90 -3.52 2.36
N PHE A 78 2.88 -4.22 2.87
CA PHE A 78 2.55 -4.24 4.29
C PHE A 78 3.19 -5.47 4.93
N CYS A 79 4.02 -5.24 5.94
CA CYS A 79 4.67 -6.30 6.70
C CYS A 79 4.26 -6.19 8.17
N ALA A 80 3.90 -7.31 8.79
CA ALA A 80 3.81 -7.36 10.25
C ALA A 80 5.20 -7.13 10.87
N ASP A 81 5.25 -6.53 12.05
CA ASP A 81 6.45 -6.43 12.87
C ASP A 81 6.29 -7.32 14.12
N PRO A 82 6.81 -8.56 14.10
CA PRO A 82 6.66 -9.51 15.20
C PRO A 82 7.33 -9.06 16.50
N GLU A 83 8.41 -8.30 16.40
CA GLU A 83 9.12 -7.78 17.58
C GLU A 83 8.28 -6.69 18.26
N ALA A 84 7.62 -5.84 17.48
CA ALA A 84 6.69 -4.86 18.03
C ALA A 84 5.41 -5.50 18.57
N SER A 85 4.84 -6.49 17.89
CA SER A 85 3.57 -7.12 18.30
C SER A 85 3.71 -8.02 19.52
N GLY A 86 4.90 -8.59 19.76
CA GLY A 86 5.20 -9.41 20.93
C GLY A 86 5.48 -8.63 22.22
N LYS A 87 5.52 -7.29 22.17
CA LYS A 87 5.70 -6.45 23.36
C LYS A 87 4.46 -6.55 24.24
N LYS A 88 4.62 -7.21 25.38
CA LYS A 88 3.65 -7.20 26.49
C LYS A 88 3.78 -5.93 27.29
#